data_AF-A0A1C5KFZ3-F1
#
_entry.id   AF-A0A1C5KFZ3-F1
#
_cell.length_a   1.000
_cell.length_b   1.000
_cell.length_c   1.000
_cell.angle_alpha   90.00
_cell.angle_beta   90.00
_cell.angle_gamma   90.00
#
_symmetry.space_group_name_H-M   'P 1'
#
loop_
_entity.id
_entity.type
_entity.pdbx_description
1 polymer ?
#
loop_
_entity_poly.entity_id
_entity_poly.type
_entity_poly.pdbx_seq_one_letter_code
_entity_poly.pdbx_strand_id
1 'polypeptide(L)' 'MTDHPATRRTIEVDADVYDVLARTAASRGTDVNGALRYLIEVPTPRTVVDNDED' A
#
# COMPACT_ATOMS: atom_id res chain seq x y z
N MET A 1 24.81 14.97 3.96
CA MET A 1 23.53 14.25 3.86
C MET A 1 22.67 15.00 2.87
N THR A 2 22.46 14.44 1.67
CA THR A 2 21.51 14.98 0.71
C THR A 2 20.11 14.67 1.23
N ASP A 3 19.59 15.57 2.05
CA ASP A 3 18.17 15.65 2.38
C ASP A 3 17.45 15.98 1.05
N HIS A 4 17.04 14.95 0.32
CA HIS A 4 16.08 15.15 -0.75
C HIS A 4 14.76 15.43 -0.02
N PRO A 5 14.21 16.66 -0.12
CA PRO A 5 12.87 16.88 0.40
C PRO A 5 11.99 15.86 -0.31
N ALA A 6 11.21 15.09 0.45
CA ALA A 6 10.34 14.06 -0.12
C ALA A 6 9.46 14.72 -1.18
N THR A 7 9.83 14.55 -2.46
CA THR A 7 9.15 15.20 -3.56
C THR A 7 7.76 14.60 -3.63
N ARG A 8 6.77 15.36 -3.17
CA ARG A 8 5.36 14.97 -3.28
C ARG A 8 5.04 14.84 -4.77
N ARG A 9 4.71 13.63 -5.19
CA ARG A 9 4.32 13.32 -6.57
C ARG A 9 2.86 12.91 -6.55
N THR A 10 2.10 13.45 -7.49
CA THR A 10 0.75 12.96 -7.79
C THR A 10 0.90 11.79 -8.75
N ILE A 11 0.27 10.67 -8.44
CA ILE A 11 0.18 9.50 -9.30
C ILE A 11 -1.28 9.19 -9.55
N GLU A 12 -1.59 8.79 -10.77
CA GLU A 12 -2.90 8.22 -11.10
C GLU A 12 -2.87 6.73 -10.78
N VAL A 13 -3.92 6.27 -10.10
CA VAL A 13 -4.12 4.87 -9.73
C VAL A 13 -5.54 4.47 -10.11
N ASP A 14 -5.73 3.18 -10.32
CA ASP A 14 -7.06 2.62 -10.54
C ASP A 14 -7.97 2.88 -9.32
N ALA A 15 -9.27 3.05 -9.59
CA ALA A 15 -10.25 3.33 -8.54
C ALA A 15 -10.33 2.19 -7.52
N ASP A 16 -10.24 0.93 -7.95
CA ASP A 16 -10.29 -0.21 -7.04
C ASP A 16 -9.06 -0.26 -6.13
N VAL A 17 -7.89 0.13 -6.66
CA VAL A 17 -6.65 0.24 -5.88
C VAL A 17 -6.77 1.36 -4.84
N TYR A 18 -7.35 2.49 -5.23
CA TYR A 18 -7.60 3.60 -4.31
C TYR A 18 -8.55 3.17 -3.17
N ASP A 19 -9.60 2.43 -3.47
CA ASP A 19 -10.56 1.94 -2.48
C ASP A 19 -9.89 1.03 -1.43
N VAL A 20 -9.00 0.13 -1.88
CA VAL A 20 -8.22 -0.72 -0.95
C VAL A 20 -7.32 0.13 -0.05
N LEU A 21 -6.65 1.15 -0.61
CA LEU A 21 -5.81 2.06 0.16
C LEU A 21 -6.63 2.87 1.17
N ALA A 22 -7.78 3.40 0.76
CA ALA A 22 -8.68 4.17 1.62
C ALA A 22 -9.25 3.32 2.76
N ARG A 23 -9.65 2.08 2.49
CA ARG A 23 -10.12 1.14 3.51
C ARG A 23 -9.03 0.78 4.51
N THR A 24 -7.81 0.57 4.01
CA THR A 24 -6.63 0.28 4.85
C THR A 24 -6.28 1.48 5.73
N ALA A 25 -6.30 2.68 5.16
CA ALA A 25 -6.10 3.95 5.85
C ALA A 25 -7.10 4.12 7.01
N ALA A 26 -8.40 3.94 6.74
CA ALA A 26 -9.45 3.99 7.76
C ALA A 26 -9.25 2.94 8.87
N SER A 27 -8.93 1.69 8.51
CA SER A 27 -8.70 0.61 9.47
C SER A 27 -7.48 0.83 10.36
N ARG A 28 -6.46 1.55 9.88
CA ARG A 28 -5.21 1.80 10.58
C ARG A 28 -5.16 3.16 11.28
N GLY A 29 -6.15 4.03 11.04
CA GLY A 29 -6.15 5.40 11.53
C GLY A 29 -5.01 6.24 10.93
N THR A 30 -4.73 6.06 9.64
CA THR A 30 -3.67 6.79 8.92
C THR A 30 -4.21 7.34 7.59
N ASP A 31 -3.42 8.17 6.89
CA ASP A 31 -3.77 8.68 5.56
C ASP A 31 -3.45 7.65 4.46
N VAL A 32 -3.96 7.88 3.23
CA VAL A 32 -3.68 7.04 2.05
C VAL A 32 -2.18 6.81 1.82
N ASN A 33 -1.33 7.81 2.05
CA ASN A 33 0.13 7.67 1.95
C ASN A 33 0.71 6.77 3.06
N GLY A 34 0.14 6.83 4.27
CA GLY A 34 0.51 5.96 5.38
C GLY A 34 0.07 4.51 5.12
N ALA A 35 -1.10 4.31 4.52
CA ALA A 35 -1.56 2.99 4.07
C ALA A 35 -0.67 2.42 2.97
N LEU A 36 -0.31 3.23 1.97
CA LEU A 36 0.64 2.83 0.93
C LEU A 36 1.99 2.43 1.54
N ARG A 37 2.52 3.25 2.45
CA ARG A 37 3.77 2.97 3.16
C ARG A 37 3.69 1.68 3.96
N TYR A 38 2.59 1.47 4.67
CA TYR A 38 2.34 0.23 5.41
C TYR A 38 2.35 -0.98 4.47
N LEU A 39 1.67 -0.93 3.33
CA LEU A 39 1.60 -2.05 2.39
C LEU A 39 2.95 -2.39 1.74
N ILE A 40 3.83 -1.40 1.53
CA ILE A 40 5.18 -1.65 1.00
C ILE A 40 6.19 -2.07 2.07
N GLU A 41 6.00 -1.67 3.33
CA GLU A 41 6.92 -1.97 4.44
C GLU A 41 6.57 -3.29 5.15
N VAL A 42 5.29 -3.70 5.12
CA VAL A 42 4.89 -5.00 5.65
C VAL A 42 5.53 -6.07 4.79
N PRO A 43 6.31 -7.01 5.37
CA PRO A 43 6.74 -8.18 4.63
C PRO A 43 5.47 -8.89 4.19
N THR A 44 5.18 -8.84 2.89
CA THR A 44 4.03 -9.57 2.31
C THR A 44 4.13 -10.99 2.86
N PRO A 45 3.14 -11.45 3.66
CA PRO A 45 3.10 -12.85 4.03
C PRO A 45 3.15 -13.58 2.70
N ARG A 46 4.11 -14.52 2.56
CA ARG A 46 4.20 -15.33 1.34
C ARG A 46 2.80 -15.82 1.06
N THR A 47 2.22 -15.39 -0.06
CA THR A 47 0.99 -15.98 -0.57
C THR A 47 1.27 -17.47 -0.57
N VAL A 48 0.59 -18.21 0.31
CA VAL A 48 0.50 -19.65 0.14
C VAL A 48 -0.29 -19.76 -1.15
N VAL A 49 0.42 -19.94 -2.25
CA VAL A 49 -0.19 -20.51 -3.44
C VAL A 49 -0.53 -21.92 -2.99
N ASP A 50 -1.74 -22.08 -2.46
CA ASP A 50 -2.34 -23.37 -2.33
C ASP A 50 -2.57 -23.82 -3.77
N ASN A 51 -1.55 -24.49 -4.28
CA ASN A 51 -1.63 -25.26 -5.51
C ASN A 51 -2.46 -26.48 -5.17
N ASP A 52 -3.76 -26.26 -4.93
CA ASP A 52 -4.73 -27.35 -4.88
C ASP A 52 -4.95 -27.76 -6.35
N GLU A 53 -4.13 -28.71 -6.77
CA GLU A 53 -4.35 -29.54 -7.95
C GLU A 53 -5.69 -30.25 -7.82
N ASP A 54 -6.61 -30.04 -8.77
CA ASP A 54 -7.38 -31.11 -9.42
C ASP A 54 -7.77 -30.70 -10.86
#